data_AF-A0A7W7ZNE7-F1
#
_entry.id   AF-A0A7W7ZNE7-F1
#
_cell.length_a   1.000
_cell.length_b   1.000
_cell.length_c   1.000
_cell.angle_alpha   90.00
_cell.angle_beta   90.00
_cell.angle_gamma   90.00
#
_symmetry.space_group_name_H-M   'P 1'
#
loop_
_entity.id
_entity.type
_entity.pdbx_description
1 polymer ?
#
loop_
_entity_poly.entity_id
_entity_poly.type
_entity_poly.pdbx_seq_one_letter_code
_entity_poly.pdbx_strand_id
1 'polypeptide(L)'
;MPKLLSILINNVTCQVAPGTTVAAAMLLAQQPSRISVDGDPRVALCGMGICFECRAVVNGTSHRRTCQMLCEDNMTVETNS
;
A
#
# COMPACT_ATOMS: atom_id res chain seq x y z
N MET A 1 24.91 -3.09 2.17
CA MET A 1 23.67 -2.30 2.24
C MET A 1 22.61 -3.06 1.44
N PRO A 2 21.41 -3.33 1.98
CA PRO A 2 20.37 -4.00 1.21
C PRO A 2 19.90 -3.10 0.05
N LYS A 3 19.69 -3.70 -1.13
CA LYS A 3 19.17 -3.00 -2.31
C LYS A 3 17.73 -2.53 -2.01
N LEU A 4 17.43 -1.27 -2.30
CA LEU A 4 16.07 -0.74 -2.19
C LEU A 4 15.17 -1.34 -3.27
N LEU A 5 13.89 -1.50 -2.94
CA LEU A 5 12.82 -1.92 -3.84
C LEU A 5 12.13 -0.69 -4.42
N SER A 6 11.88 -0.69 -5.72
CA SER A 6 11.09 0.34 -6.40
C SER A 6 9.65 -0.12 -6.55
N ILE A 7 8.69 0.61 -5.98
CA ILE A 7 7.26 0.33 -6.15
C ILE A 7 6.53 1.58 -6.65
N LEU A 8 5.42 1.40 -7.36
CA LEU A 8 4.58 2.47 -7.88
C LEU A 8 3.28 2.55 -7.08
N ILE A 9 3.02 3.65 -6.39
CA ILE A 9 1.81 3.88 -5.61
C ILE A 9 1.08 5.09 -6.19
N ASN A 10 -0.09 4.91 -6.79
CA ASN A 10 -0.86 5.99 -7.42
C ASN A 10 -0.02 6.86 -8.37
N ASN A 11 0.78 6.23 -9.23
CA ASN A 11 1.74 6.88 -10.14
C ASN A 11 2.93 7.59 -9.46
N VAL A 12 3.10 7.44 -8.15
CA VAL A 12 4.27 7.92 -7.39
C VAL A 12 5.23 6.77 -7.14
N THR A 13 6.46 6.89 -7.64
CA THR A 13 7.52 5.91 -7.36
C THR A 13 8.02 6.08 -5.93
N CYS A 14 7.97 5.00 -5.15
CA CYS A 14 8.45 4.94 -3.77
C CYS A 14 9.61 3.92 -3.66
N GLN A 15 10.68 4.31 -2.97
CA GLN A 15 11.82 3.43 -2.68
C GLN A 15 11.74 2.96 -1.23
N VAL A 16 11.73 1.65 -1.01
CA VAL A 16 11.61 1.08 0.34
C VAL A 16 12.62 -0.02 0.58
N ALA A 17 12.98 -0.25 1.85
CA ALA A 17 13.82 -1.36 2.24
C ALA A 17 13.07 -2.70 2.09
N PRO A 18 13.76 -3.80 1.73
CA PRO A 18 13.19 -5.14 1.82
C PRO A 18 12.61 -5.41 3.22
N GLY A 19 11.47 -6.10 3.28
CA GLY A 19 10.73 -6.33 4.53
C GLY A 19 9.77 -5.20 4.92
N THR A 20 9.72 -4.10 4.17
CA THR A 20 8.67 -3.07 4.31
C THR A 20 7.33 -3.64 3.84
N THR A 21 6.26 -3.41 4.60
CA THR A 21 4.91 -3.78 4.16
C THR A 21 4.37 -2.77 3.15
N VAL A 22 3.46 -3.20 2.28
CA VAL A 22 2.81 -2.30 1.31
C VAL A 22 2.11 -1.14 2.04
N ALA A 23 1.43 -1.40 3.16
CA ALA A 23 0.80 -0.36 3.97
C ALA A 23 1.79 0.69 4.48
N ALA A 24 2.96 0.26 4.98
CA ALA A 24 4.00 1.19 5.42
C ALA A 24 4.55 2.02 4.25
N ALA A 25 4.71 1.41 3.09
CA ALA A 25 5.16 2.13 1.89
C ALA A 25 4.14 3.18 1.40
N MET A 26 2.83 2.87 1.47
CA MET A 26 1.77 3.85 1.19
C MET A 26 1.82 5.02 2.17
N LEU A 27 2.04 4.75 3.46
CA LEU A 27 2.20 5.79 4.48
C LEU A 27 3.41 6.69 4.19
N LEU A 28 4.56 6.11 3.84
CA LEU A 28 5.76 6.85 3.46
C LEU A 28 5.56 7.71 2.20
N ALA A 29 4.78 7.21 1.24
CA ALA A 29 4.39 7.94 0.04
C ALA A 29 3.27 8.97 0.28
N GLN A 30 2.77 9.09 1.51
CA GLN A 30 1.64 9.95 1.88
C GLN A 30 0.40 9.69 1.01
N GLN A 31 0.18 8.42 0.64
CA GLN A 31 -0.95 7.98 -0.15
C GLN A 31 -1.97 7.24 0.72
N PRO A 32 -3.28 7.48 0.54
CA PRO A 32 -4.30 6.66 1.18
C PRO A 32 -4.25 5.22 0.65
N SER A 33 -4.82 4.26 1.38
CA SER A 33 -5.04 2.88 0.91
C SER A 33 -6.39 2.70 0.22
N ARG A 34 -7.43 3.40 0.68
CA ARG A 34 -8.72 3.56 0.00
C ARG A 34 -9.32 4.92 0.32
N ILE A 35 -10.36 5.29 -0.41
CA ILE A 35 -11.27 6.38 -0.06
C ILE A 35 -12.59 5.79 0.45
N SER A 36 -13.15 6.32 1.54
CA SER A 36 -14.47 5.88 2.02
C SER A 36 -15.60 6.45 1.17
N VAL A 37 -16.83 5.97 1.40
CA VAL A 37 -18.03 6.48 0.70
C VAL A 37 -18.26 7.97 0.93
N ASP A 38 -17.87 8.47 2.11
CA ASP A 38 -17.98 9.89 2.45
C ASP A 38 -16.78 10.73 1.96
N GLY A 39 -15.82 10.14 1.26
CA GLY A 39 -14.64 10.83 0.72
C GLY A 39 -13.41 10.86 1.62
N ASP A 40 -13.48 10.35 2.85
CA ASP A 40 -12.32 10.35 3.75
C ASP A 40 -11.22 9.39 3.28
N PRO A 41 -9.95 9.82 3.29
CA PRO A 41 -8.81 8.94 3.05
C PRO A 41 -8.65 7.96 4.19
N ARG A 42 -8.39 6.69 3.85
CA ARG A 42 -8.23 5.62 4.83
C ARG A 42 -6.86 4.97 4.68
N VAL A 43 -6.24 4.68 5.81
CA VAL A 43 -4.90 4.08 5.91
C VAL A 43 -4.96 2.83 6.78
N ALA A 44 -3.83 2.12 6.90
CA ALA A 44 -3.75 1.00 7.82
C ALA A 44 -3.93 1.45 9.28
N LEU A 45 -4.98 0.95 9.92
CA LEU A 45 -5.29 1.23 11.32
C LEU A 45 -4.74 0.15 12.26
N CYS A 46 -5.10 -1.12 12.02
CA CYS A 46 -4.74 -2.21 12.94
C CYS A 46 -3.38 -2.87 12.66
N GLY A 47 -2.82 -2.74 11.45
CA GLY A 47 -1.63 -3.49 11.01
C GLY A 47 -1.80 -5.01 10.87
N MET A 48 -2.86 -5.60 11.43
CA MET A 48 -3.10 -7.06 11.51
C MET A 48 -4.03 -7.60 10.41
N GLY A 49 -4.59 -6.73 9.57
CA GLY A 49 -5.50 -7.12 8.49
C GLY A 49 -6.95 -7.40 8.89
N ILE A 50 -7.35 -7.11 10.14
CA ILE A 50 -8.72 -7.33 10.63
C ILE A 50 -9.66 -6.15 10.40
N CYS A 51 -9.16 -4.91 10.37
CA CYS A 51 -9.99 -3.72 10.17
C CYS A 51 -10.41 -3.49 8.71
N PHE A 52 -9.76 -4.16 7.76
CA PHE A 52 -9.92 -3.93 6.31
C PHE A 52 -9.67 -2.50 5.81
N GLU A 53 -9.17 -1.61 6.67
CA GLU A 53 -9.02 -0.21 6.29
C GLU A 53 -7.90 0.01 5.25
N CYS A 54 -6.87 -0.84 5.29
CA CYS A 54 -5.69 -0.82 4.43
C CYS A 54 -5.88 -1.45 3.03
N ARG A 55 -7.11 -1.83 2.67
CA ARG A 55 -7.34 -2.57 1.42
C ARG A 55 -7.10 -1.68 0.20
N ALA A 56 -6.35 -2.18 -0.78
CA ALA A 56 -6.04 -1.48 -2.04
C ALA A 56 -6.01 -2.49 -3.20
N VAL A 57 -5.89 -2.00 -4.43
CA VAL A 57 -5.53 -2.83 -5.58
C VAL A 57 -4.02 -2.99 -5.60
N VAL A 58 -3.53 -4.23 -5.62
CA VAL A 58 -2.08 -4.51 -5.71
C VAL A 58 -1.85 -5.45 -6.88
N ASN A 59 -1.00 -5.03 -7.82
CA ASN A 59 -0.72 -5.75 -9.07
C ASN A 59 -2.01 -6.19 -9.79
N GLY A 60 -2.99 -5.28 -9.91
CA GLY A 60 -4.29 -5.53 -10.54
C GLY A 60 -5.28 -6.38 -9.73
N THR A 61 -4.92 -6.86 -8.53
CA THR A 61 -5.83 -7.61 -7.67
C THR A 61 -6.45 -6.71 -6.61
N SER A 62 -7.77 -6.56 -6.63
CA SER A 62 -8.52 -5.71 -5.69
C SER A 62 -8.60 -6.29 -4.27
N HIS A 63 -8.93 -5.41 -3.31
CA HIS A 63 -9.19 -5.74 -1.90
C HIS A 63 -8.03 -6.45 -1.17
N ARG A 64 -6.80 -6.24 -1.62
CA ARG A 64 -5.60 -6.82 -1.00
C ARG A 64 -5.30 -6.10 0.31
N ARG A 65 -5.03 -6.86 1.38
CA ARG A 65 -4.64 -6.32 2.69
C ARG A 65 -3.17 -5.89 2.67
N THR A 66 -2.91 -4.62 2.39
CA THR A 66 -1.56 -4.08 2.23
C THR A 66 -0.70 -4.21 3.49
N CYS A 67 -1.31 -4.26 4.68
CA CYS A 67 -0.58 -4.47 5.94
C CYS A 67 -0.10 -5.91 6.17
N GLN A 68 -0.57 -6.87 5.37
CA GLN A 68 -0.21 -8.30 5.46
C GLN A 68 0.64 -8.73 4.26
N MET A 69 1.18 -7.78 3.51
CA MET A 69 1.94 -8.02 2.29
C MET A 69 3.23 -7.22 2.33
N LEU A 70 4.33 -7.87 1.96
CA LEU A 70 5.62 -7.21 1.78
C LEU A 70 5.70 -6.57 0.40
N CYS A 71 6.45 -5.47 0.30
CA CYS A 71 6.79 -4.88 -0.97
C CYS A 71 7.71 -5.82 -1.76
N GLU A 72 7.49 -5.86 -3.07
CA GLU A 72 8.35 -6.54 -4.04
C GLU A 72 8.74 -5.53 -5.12
N ASP A 73 9.88 -5.73 -5.77
CA ASP A 73 10.35 -4.81 -6.81
C ASP A 73 9.38 -4.76 -7.99
N ASN A 74 9.15 -3.57 -8.54
CA ASN A 74 8.20 -3.30 -9.63
C ASN A 74 6.72 -3.56 -9.28
N MET A 75 6.37 -3.65 -7.99
CA MET A 75 4.99 -3.76 -7.54
C MET A 75 4.21 -2.46 -7.82
N THR A 76 2.94 -2.59 -8.23
CA THR A 76 2.01 -1.47 -8.43
C THR A 76 0.88 -1.51 -7.42
N VAL A 77 0.52 -0.35 -6.88
CA VAL A 77 -0.52 -0.17 -5.86
C VAL A 77 -1.41 0.99 -6.24
N GLU A 78 -2.72 0.76 -6.25
CA GLU A 78 -3.73 1.73 -6.64
C GLU A 78 -4.86 1.80 -5.60
N THR A 79 -5.24 3.02 -5.22
CA THR A 79 -6.34 3.28 -4.28
C THR A 79 -7.74 3.14 -4.88
N ASN A 80 -7.87 3.38 -6.18
CA ASN A 80 -9.15 3.53 -6.87
C ASN A 80 -9.19 2.58 -8.06
N SER A 81 -10.07 1.58 -8.00
CA SER A 81 -10.62 0.86 -9.15
C SER A 81 -12.13 0.85 -9.03
#